data_AF-A0A7V4GVX7-F1
#
_entry.id   AF-A0A7V4GVX7-F1
#
_cell.length_a   1.000
_cell.length_b   1.000
_cell.length_c   1.000
_cell.angle_alpha   90.00
_cell.angle_beta   90.00
_cell.angle_gamma   90.00
#
_symmetry.space_group_name_H-M   'P 1'
#
loop_
_entity.id
_entity.type
_entity.pdbx_description
1 polymer ?
#
loop_
_entity_poly.entity_id
_entity_poly.type
_entity_poly.pdbx_seq_one_letter_code
_entity_poly.pdbx_strand_id
1 'polypeptide(L)'
;MESVEENFRNLKEFQRRWTEIGFVPLKDKEQVQQRYKEAITRHFEGLKMDDERKNLLRFRNRLDALQQKPRGNQKIKAERERLIGKLKQLENEISLWENNIGFFIKSKNAESMISEVQKKIDDAKARITELEEKIRIIDMHISES
;
A
#
# COMPACT_ATOMS: atom_id res chain seq x y z
N MET A 1 11.93 -3.75 25.26
CA MET A 1 11.86 -3.25 23.88
C MET A 1 10.41 -3.49 23.47
N GLU A 2 9.55 -2.49 23.63
CA GLU A 2 8.14 -2.61 23.24
C GLU A 2 8.08 -2.96 21.75
N SER A 3 7.39 -4.06 21.44
CA SER A 3 7.31 -4.59 20.09
C SER A 3 6.55 -3.60 19.19
N VAL A 4 6.97 -3.46 17.94
CA VAL A 4 6.27 -2.62 16.95
C VAL A 4 4.81 -3.07 16.79
N GLU A 5 4.53 -4.37 16.93
CA GLU A 5 3.16 -4.91 17.01
C GLU A 5 2.35 -4.40 18.21
N GLU A 6 3.00 -4.16 19.35
CA GLU A 6 2.37 -3.67 20.58
C GLU A 6 1.99 -2.19 20.43
N ASN A 7 2.89 -1.40 19.87
CA ASN A 7 2.61 -0.01 19.50
C ASN A 7 1.48 0.11 18.46
N PHE A 8 1.41 -0.82 17.50
CA PHE A 8 0.35 -0.84 16.50
C PHE A 8 -1.02 -1.21 17.09
N ARG A 9 -1.05 -2.17 18.04
CA ARG A 9 -2.27 -2.51 18.78
C ARG A 9 -2.77 -1.34 19.62
N ASN A 10 -1.88 -0.67 20.35
CA ASN A 10 -2.22 0.51 21.13
C ASN A 10 -2.77 1.62 20.24
N LEU A 11 -2.19 1.83 19.05
CA LEU A 11 -2.69 2.81 18.08
C LEU A 11 -4.10 2.46 17.58
N LYS A 12 -4.36 1.19 17.21
CA LYS A 12 -5.70 0.72 16.82
C LYS A 12 -6.72 0.92 17.96
N GLU A 13 -6.31 0.68 19.20
CA GLU A 13 -7.17 0.84 20.37
C GLU A 13 -7.50 2.31 20.65
N PHE A 14 -6.52 3.21 20.51
CA PHE A 14 -6.77 4.66 20.51
C PHE A 14 -7.72 5.08 19.40
N GLN A 15 -7.56 4.54 18.19
CA GLN A 15 -8.42 4.81 17.04
C GLN A 15 -9.86 4.34 17.28
N ARG A 16 -10.04 3.16 17.88
CA ARG A 16 -11.36 2.62 18.26
C ARG A 16 -12.03 3.49 19.32
N ARG A 17 -11.30 3.81 20.39
CA ARG A 17 -11.78 4.69 21.46
C ARG A 17 -12.12 6.07 20.92
N TRP A 18 -11.36 6.58 19.95
CA TRP A 18 -11.63 7.83 19.25
C TRP A 18 -12.96 7.82 18.49
N THR A 19 -13.31 6.71 17.82
CA THR A 19 -14.61 6.56 17.16
C THR A 19 -15.79 6.36 18.12
N GLU A 20 -15.56 5.87 19.34
CA GLU A 20 -16.60 5.61 20.35
C GLU A 20 -17.08 6.86 21.10
N ILE A 21 -16.35 7.99 21.07
CA ILE A 21 -16.67 9.22 21.84
C ILE A 21 -17.88 10.00 21.25
N GLY A 22 -18.41 9.60 20.10
CA GLY A 22 -19.61 10.21 19.49
C GLY A 22 -19.34 11.36 18.52
N PHE A 23 -20.38 12.12 18.17
CA PHE A 23 -20.42 13.06 17.03
C PHE A 23 -19.53 14.29 17.24
N VAL A 24 -18.31 14.27 16.68
CA VAL A 24 -17.44 15.45 16.58
C VAL A 24 -18.12 16.49 15.68
N PRO A 25 -18.37 17.73 16.14
CA PRO A 25 -18.93 18.80 15.32
C PRO A 25 -18.16 18.94 14.01
N LEU A 26 -18.88 19.00 12.88
CA LEU A 26 -18.30 19.08 11.52
C LEU A 26 -17.23 20.17 11.38
N LYS A 27 -17.34 21.24 12.19
CA LYS A 27 -16.43 22.39 12.21
C LYS A 27 -15.02 22.05 12.74
N ASP A 28 -14.92 21.08 13.65
CA ASP A 28 -13.66 20.73 14.32
C ASP A 28 -13.10 19.39 13.84
N LYS A 29 -13.93 18.57 13.19
CA LYS A 29 -13.54 17.25 12.64
C LYS A 29 -12.31 17.32 11.73
N GLU A 30 -12.24 18.35 10.89
CA GLU A 30 -11.15 18.53 9.93
C GLU A 30 -9.85 18.95 10.63
N GLN A 31 -9.94 19.89 11.58
CA GLN A 31 -8.79 20.37 12.35
C GLN A 31 -8.22 19.27 13.26
N VAL A 32 -9.10 18.46 13.85
CA VAL A 32 -8.71 17.34 14.70
C VAL A 32 -8.13 16.18 13.89
N GLN A 33 -8.70 15.85 12.72
CA GLN A 33 -8.08 14.90 11.78
C GLN A 33 -6.70 15.36 11.31
N GLN A 34 -6.55 16.66 11.05
CA GLN A 34 -5.30 17.24 10.60
C GLN A 34 -4.23 17.14 11.70
N ARG A 35 -4.57 17.50 12.95
CA ARG A 35 -3.68 17.36 14.11
C ARG A 35 -3.31 15.90 14.38
N TYR A 36 -4.25 14.97 14.20
CA TYR A 36 -3.97 13.53 14.31
C TYR A 36 -2.98 13.07 13.23
N LYS A 37 -3.20 13.45 11.96
CA LYS A 37 -2.26 13.15 10.87
C LYS A 37 -0.88 13.72 11.11
N GLU A 38 -0.77 14.95 11.61
CA GLU A 38 0.50 15.59 11.91
C GLU A 38 1.24 14.91 13.07
N ALA A 39 0.52 14.52 14.12
CA ALA A 39 1.09 13.77 15.24
C ALA A 39 1.62 12.40 14.78
N ILE A 40 0.84 11.69 13.97
CA ILE A 40 1.23 10.43 13.33
C ILE A 40 2.50 10.64 12.47
N THR A 41 2.49 11.60 11.55
CA THR A 41 3.65 11.89 10.67
C THR A 41 4.92 12.18 11.48
N ARG A 42 4.87 13.04 12.50
CA ARG A 42 6.04 13.33 13.35
C ARG A 42 6.53 12.10 14.11
N HIS A 43 5.60 11.29 14.61
CA HIS A 43 5.98 10.10 15.36
C HIS A 43 6.70 9.08 14.47
N PHE A 44 6.32 9.02 13.19
CA PHE A 44 6.93 8.15 12.19
C PHE A 44 8.20 8.72 11.54
N GLU A 45 8.43 10.03 11.57
CA GLU A 45 9.71 10.65 11.18
C GLU A 45 10.85 10.33 12.16
N GLY A 46 10.52 10.12 13.45
CA GLY A 46 11.49 9.76 14.49
C GLY A 46 11.89 8.27 14.50
N LEU A 47 11.09 7.41 13.87
CA LEU A 47 11.43 6.01 13.64
C LEU A 47 12.17 5.95 12.30
N LYS A 48 13.41 5.42 12.27
CA LYS A 48 14.16 5.13 11.03
C LYS A 48 13.43 4.07 10.18
N MET A 49 12.26 4.42 9.65
CA MET A 49 11.42 3.55 8.86
C MET A 49 11.83 3.64 7.41
N ASP A 50 12.05 2.46 6.84
CA ASP A 50 12.23 2.25 5.41
C ASP A 50 11.05 2.87 4.62
N ASP A 51 11.33 3.42 3.45
CA ASP A 51 10.38 4.20 2.66
C ASP A 51 9.15 3.38 2.24
N GLU A 52 9.33 2.07 2.11
CA GLU A 52 8.25 1.10 1.87
C GLU A 52 7.23 1.09 3.02
N ARG A 53 7.70 1.07 4.27
CA ARG A 53 6.80 1.09 5.44
C ARG A 53 6.06 2.42 5.55
N LYS A 54 6.71 3.55 5.22
CA LYS A 54 6.04 4.86 5.17
C LYS A 54 4.95 4.89 4.09
N ASN A 55 5.20 4.28 2.93
CA ASN A 55 4.20 4.17 1.86
C ASN A 55 2.99 3.33 2.29
N LEU A 56 3.20 2.20 2.95
CA LEU A 56 2.11 1.35 3.46
C LEU A 56 1.28 2.06 4.53
N LEU A 57 1.91 2.78 5.44
CA LEU A 57 1.20 3.56 6.45
C LEU A 57 0.35 4.67 5.83
N ARG A 58 0.92 5.44 4.89
CA ARG A 58 0.16 6.47 4.16
C ARG A 58 -1.04 5.87 3.43
N PHE A 59 -0.87 4.67 2.88
CA PHE A 59 -1.93 3.94 2.22
C PHE A 59 -3.05 3.54 3.20
N ARG A 60 -2.71 2.96 4.36
CA ARG A 60 -3.69 2.65 5.42
C ARG A 60 -4.49 3.88 5.86
N ASN A 61 -3.80 4.98 6.16
CA ASN A 61 -4.46 6.25 6.54
C ASN A 61 -5.40 6.77 5.45
N ARG A 62 -5.08 6.54 4.17
CA ARG A 62 -5.95 6.92 3.04
C ARG A 62 -7.20 6.04 2.98
N LEU A 63 -7.11 4.75 3.29
CA LEU A 63 -8.26 3.84 3.35
C LEU A 63 -9.21 4.23 4.47
N ASP A 64 -8.70 4.46 5.69
CA ASP A 64 -9.51 4.91 6.82
C ASP A 64 -10.25 6.22 6.49
N ALA A 65 -9.55 7.19 5.87
CA ALA A 65 -10.15 8.45 5.45
C ALA A 65 -11.20 8.28 4.33
N LEU A 66 -11.06 7.26 3.46
CA LEU A 66 -12.03 6.94 2.41
C LEU A 66 -13.28 6.27 2.98
N GLN A 67 -13.11 5.36 3.95
CA GLN A 67 -14.20 4.62 4.59
C GLN A 67 -15.20 5.56 5.28
N GLN A 68 -14.69 6.62 5.91
CA GLN A 68 -15.49 7.65 6.60
C GLN A 68 -16.31 8.56 5.66
N LYS A 69 -16.17 8.43 4.32
CA LYS A 69 -16.90 9.22 3.33
C LYS A 69 -18.12 8.45 2.79
N PRO A 70 -19.17 9.17 2.31
CA PRO A 70 -20.27 8.52 1.59
C PRO A 70 -19.76 7.69 0.41
N ARG A 71 -20.28 6.46 0.28
CA ARG A 71 -19.82 5.45 -0.70
C ARG A 71 -18.34 5.06 -0.53
N GLY A 72 -17.75 5.24 0.65
CA GLY A 72 -16.36 4.89 0.96
C GLY A 72 -16.03 3.44 0.60
N ASN A 73 -16.85 2.49 1.06
CA ASN A 73 -16.65 1.06 0.79
C ASN A 73 -16.66 0.73 -0.71
N GLN A 74 -17.53 1.37 -1.52
CA GLN A 74 -17.54 1.19 -2.97
C GLN A 74 -16.25 1.72 -3.61
N LYS A 75 -15.74 2.87 -3.13
CA LYS A 75 -14.47 3.43 -3.61
C LYS A 75 -13.26 2.57 -3.23
N ILE A 76 -13.27 1.98 -2.04
CA ILE A 76 -12.22 1.05 -1.59
C ILE A 76 -12.23 -0.22 -2.46
N LYS A 77 -13.41 -0.79 -2.74
CA LYS A 77 -13.55 -1.92 -3.68
C LYS A 77 -13.07 -1.55 -5.09
N ALA A 78 -13.41 -0.37 -5.59
CA ALA A 78 -12.92 0.08 -6.90
C ALA A 78 -11.39 0.24 -6.93
N GLU A 79 -10.78 0.75 -5.85
CA GLU A 79 -9.32 0.85 -5.74
C GLU A 79 -8.67 -0.54 -5.72
N ARG A 80 -9.28 -1.52 -5.03
CA ARG A 80 -8.84 -2.92 -5.05
C ARG A 80 -8.79 -3.48 -6.48
N GLU A 81 -9.89 -3.35 -7.23
CA GLU A 81 -9.96 -3.84 -8.61
C GLU A 81 -8.94 -3.13 -9.51
N ARG A 82 -8.70 -1.84 -9.28
CA ARG A 82 -7.66 -1.07 -9.99
C ARG A 82 -6.25 -1.60 -9.70
N LEU A 83 -5.96 -2.02 -8.47
CA LEU A 83 -4.67 -2.61 -8.10
C LEU A 83 -4.51 -4.01 -8.70
N ILE A 84 -5.56 -4.84 -8.66
CA ILE A 84 -5.57 -6.17 -9.28
C ILE A 84 -5.35 -6.07 -10.80
N GLY A 85 -6.00 -5.11 -11.47
CA GLY A 85 -5.77 -4.88 -12.90
C GLY A 85 -4.31 -4.54 -13.22
N LYS A 86 -3.67 -3.71 -12.40
CA LYS A 86 -2.24 -3.40 -12.54
C LYS A 86 -1.34 -4.59 -12.29
N LEU A 87 -1.66 -5.41 -11.29
CA LEU A 87 -0.92 -6.62 -10.97
C LEU A 87 -0.95 -7.59 -12.17
N LYS A 88 -2.14 -7.87 -12.71
CA LYS A 88 -2.30 -8.71 -13.91
C LYS A 88 -1.55 -8.17 -15.13
N GLN A 89 -1.53 -6.86 -15.31
CA GLN A 89 -0.76 -6.25 -16.39
C GLN A 89 0.74 -6.52 -16.24
N LEU A 90 1.29 -6.34 -15.03
CA LEU A 90 2.71 -6.61 -14.78
C LEU A 90 3.06 -8.10 -14.91
N GLU A 91 2.18 -9.01 -14.49
CA GLU A 91 2.36 -10.46 -14.70
C GLU A 91 2.46 -10.81 -16.19
N ASN A 92 1.60 -10.20 -17.02
CA ASN A 92 1.63 -10.38 -18.47
C ASN A 92 2.91 -9.79 -19.08
N GLU A 93 3.33 -8.61 -18.64
CA GLU A 93 4.58 -7.96 -19.10
C GLU A 93 5.81 -8.80 -18.75
N ILE A 94 5.89 -9.32 -17.52
CA ILE A 94 6.95 -10.26 -17.10
C ILE A 94 6.96 -11.49 -17.97
N SER A 95 5.80 -12.11 -18.24
CA SER A 95 5.70 -13.30 -19.09
C SER A 95 6.23 -13.03 -20.50
N LEU A 96 5.93 -11.86 -21.07
CA LEU A 96 6.45 -11.45 -22.38
C LEU A 96 7.98 -11.24 -22.34
N TRP A 97 8.50 -10.60 -21.29
CA TRP A 97 9.93 -10.38 -21.14
C TRP A 97 10.71 -11.67 -20.91
N GLU A 98 10.17 -12.61 -20.12
CA GLU A 98 10.76 -13.95 -19.90
C GLU A 98 10.81 -14.75 -21.21
N ASN A 99 9.74 -14.70 -22.02
CA ASN A 99 9.74 -15.29 -23.36
C ASN A 99 10.79 -14.65 -24.28
N ASN A 100 10.94 -13.31 -24.22
CA ASN A 100 11.93 -12.59 -25.02
C ASN A 100 13.37 -12.97 -24.61
N ILE A 101 13.68 -13.09 -23.32
CA ILE A 101 14.98 -13.57 -22.84
C ILE A 101 15.27 -14.98 -23.38
N GLY A 102 14.27 -15.87 -23.36
CA GLY A 102 14.39 -17.23 -23.91
C GLY A 102 14.79 -17.26 -25.40
N PHE A 103 14.40 -16.23 -26.18
CA PHE A 103 14.83 -16.05 -27.56
C PHE A 103 16.26 -15.51 -27.66
N PHE A 104 16.62 -14.53 -26.82
CA PHE A 104 17.93 -13.87 -26.85
C PHE A 104 19.09 -14.79 -26.44
N ILE A 105 18.86 -15.74 -25.53
CA ILE A 105 19.88 -16.74 -25.13
C ILE A 105 20.42 -17.55 -26.32
N LYS A 106 19.64 -17.68 -27.40
CA LYS A 106 20.03 -18.42 -28.62
C LYS A 106 20.86 -17.59 -29.59
N SER A 107 21.03 -16.28 -29.35
CA SER A 107 21.70 -15.35 -30.24
C SER A 107 23.09 -14.99 -29.72
N LYS A 108 24.10 -14.99 -30.59
CA LYS A 108 25.46 -14.52 -30.22
C LYS A 108 25.43 -12.99 -30.04
N ASN A 109 26.00 -12.49 -28.93
CA ASN A 109 26.10 -11.06 -28.56
C ASN A 109 24.82 -10.40 -27.97
N ALA A 110 23.99 -11.15 -27.24
CA ALA A 110 22.76 -10.61 -26.64
C ALA A 110 22.88 -10.28 -25.13
N GLU A 111 24.05 -10.43 -24.52
CA GLU A 111 24.26 -10.27 -23.07
C GLU A 111 23.74 -8.94 -22.50
N SER A 112 23.98 -7.81 -23.16
CA SER A 112 23.51 -6.50 -22.69
C SER A 112 21.97 -6.40 -22.71
N MET A 113 21.34 -6.87 -23.78
CA MET A 113 19.88 -6.91 -23.91
C MET A 113 19.24 -7.83 -22.86
N ILE A 114 19.85 -8.99 -22.60
CA ILE A 114 19.38 -9.91 -21.55
C ILE A 114 19.44 -9.21 -20.18
N SER A 115 20.54 -8.52 -19.87
CA SER A 115 20.69 -7.80 -18.61
C SER A 115 19.66 -6.68 -18.44
N GLU A 116 19.37 -5.92 -19.49
CA GLU A 116 18.35 -4.87 -19.46
C GLU A 116 16.93 -5.43 -19.23
N VAL A 117 16.59 -6.52 -19.91
CA VAL A 117 15.28 -7.17 -19.75
C VAL A 117 15.17 -7.81 -18.36
N GLN A 118 16.24 -8.41 -17.85
CA GLN A 118 16.27 -8.97 -16.50
C GLN A 118 16.01 -7.89 -15.45
N LYS A 119 16.66 -6.72 -15.56
CA LYS A 119 16.41 -5.60 -14.66
C LYS A 119 14.95 -5.15 -14.66
N LYS A 120 14.31 -5.09 -15.84
CA LYS A 120 12.88 -4.75 -15.94
C LYS A 120 11.99 -5.79 -15.26
N ILE A 121 12.32 -7.07 -15.39
CA ILE A 121 11.61 -8.16 -14.70
C ILE A 121 11.75 -8.00 -13.19
N ASP A 122 12.95 -7.72 -12.69
CA ASP A 122 13.21 -7.58 -11.26
C ASP A 122 12.45 -6.37 -10.67
N ASP A 123 12.49 -5.22 -11.36
CA ASP A 123 11.75 -4.01 -10.98
C ASP A 123 10.22 -4.27 -10.97
N ALA A 124 9.71 -5.01 -11.96
CA ALA A 124 8.29 -5.36 -12.04
C ALA A 124 7.88 -6.35 -10.93
N LYS A 125 8.74 -7.32 -10.58
CA LYS A 125 8.51 -8.25 -9.47
C LYS A 125 8.43 -7.51 -8.14
N ALA A 126 9.35 -6.57 -7.88
CA ALA A 126 9.28 -5.72 -6.69
C ALA A 126 7.97 -4.90 -6.63
N ARG A 127 7.52 -4.39 -7.79
CA ARG A 127 6.27 -3.65 -7.88
C ARG A 127 5.04 -4.54 -7.66
N ILE A 128 5.04 -5.79 -8.11
CA ILE A 128 3.99 -6.78 -7.83
C ILE A 128 3.89 -7.00 -6.32
N THR A 129 5.00 -7.24 -5.63
CA THR A 129 5.00 -7.42 -4.17
C THR A 129 4.37 -6.23 -3.43
N GLU A 130 4.69 -5.00 -3.84
CA GLU A 130 4.07 -3.79 -3.28
C GLU A 130 2.54 -3.74 -3.54
N LEU A 131 2.09 -4.15 -4.72
CA LEU A 131 0.67 -4.18 -5.07
C LEU A 131 -0.08 -5.26 -4.29
N GLU A 132 0.49 -6.46 -4.17
CA GLU A 132 -0.07 -7.57 -3.39
C GLU A 132 -0.29 -7.16 -1.94
N GLU A 133 0.70 -6.50 -1.32
CA GLU A 133 0.56 -6.07 0.06
C GLU A 133 -0.52 -5.00 0.23
N LYS A 134 -0.65 -4.06 -0.72
CA LYS A 134 -1.75 -3.09 -0.71
C LYS A 134 -3.11 -3.76 -0.90
N ILE A 135 -3.22 -4.76 -1.76
CA ILE A 135 -4.46 -5.53 -1.97
C ILE A 135 -4.80 -6.28 -0.68
N ARG A 136 -3.84 -6.95 -0.05
CA ARG A 136 -4.00 -7.65 1.23
C ARG A 136 -4.52 -6.71 2.32
N ILE A 137 -3.96 -5.50 2.40
CA ILE A 137 -4.43 -4.47 3.34
C ILE A 137 -5.88 -4.07 3.06
N ILE A 138 -6.27 -3.88 1.80
CA ILE A 138 -7.67 -3.59 1.45
C ILE A 138 -8.57 -4.77 1.84
N ASP A 139 -8.15 -6.01 1.56
CA ASP A 139 -8.95 -7.21 1.84
C ASP A 139 -9.20 -7.38 3.34
N MET A 140 -8.17 -7.19 4.16
CA MET A 140 -8.32 -7.14 5.62
C MET A 140 -9.30 -6.02 6.03
N HIS A 141 -9.15 -4.83 5.48
CA HIS A 141 -10.01 -3.68 5.81
C HIS A 141 -11.48 -3.90 5.41
N ILE A 142 -11.75 -4.56 4.27
CA ILE A 142 -13.11 -4.94 3.85
C ILE A 142 -13.68 -6.02 4.76
N SER A 143 -12.87 -6.96 5.24
CA SER A 143 -13.34 -8.04 6.14
C SER A 143 -13.64 -7.57 7.57
N GLU A 144 -12.99 -6.51 8.04
CA GLU A 144 -13.23 -5.89 9.35
C GLU A 144 -14.43 -4.91 9.36
N SER A 145 -15.01 -4.58 8.19
CA SER A 145 -16.10 -3.59 8.00
C SER A 145 -17.48 -4.23 7.83
#